data_AF-A0A9P9UBP3-F1
#
_entry.id   AF-A0A9P9UBP3-F1
#
_cell.length_a   1.000
_cell.length_b   1.000
_cell.length_c   1.000
_cell.angle_alpha   90.00
_cell.angle_beta   90.00
_cell.angle_gamma   90.00
#
_symmetry.space_group_name_H-M   'P 1'
#
loop_
_entity.id
_entity.type
_entity.pdbx_description
1 polymer ?
#
loop_
_entity_poly.entity_id
_entity_poly.type
_entity_poly.pdbx_seq_one_letter_code
_entity_poly.pdbx_strand_id
1 'polypeptide(L)'
;MSAILSVDDLNDFINPGVACIKPIETLPTAAPAVSNANPSNEFEVILDGQQPEAKGNAPPAEISLTDCLACSGCVTSAEAMLVSLQSHNEVLNVLDSAPALQLVGPDADGKYSVKGLENDAAKLYVASVSPQSRASLAAACGNGVTEQQAGRMIEQLFLGEQGLARGGNWGNKFTWVVDTNTAREATLVLGSDEVLGGSIAPSDKAATPILTASCPGWVCYAEKTHPYVLPHLSRVKSPQALMGTLLKTSLSRILNISPDRIWHLAVMPCFDKKLEASREELTDAVWAGDGKPGRGVRDVDCVITSKEILMLAASRGLNFFGLPASAPSQHPQFPDPSIHDFLFRPGHRQQSREAGTSGGNMHFILRNLQAKNVGSQIQTVPGRNADVVEYKVIAESGEVLFKAARYYGFRNIQNLVRKLKPAKASRMPGGKPFGSAKRPAGKANGLDYGYVEVMACPGGCTNGGGQIKVDDPVIVGRKGLVVKPGPLEQKEWQKEVDEAYFSGDEPDSEVQDDSSDLVVDGISPSHIRNVLTHWSTITGIKLERLAYTSYREVVSDVGKEKKMTDTERVVQLAGKIGGGW
;
A
#
# COMPACT_ATOMS: atom_id res chain seq x y z
N MET A 1 -21.11 -33.42 20.19
CA MET A 1 -22.25 -32.77 19.53
C MET A 1 -21.70 -31.60 18.74
N SER A 2 -21.70 -31.77 17.42
CA SER A 2 -21.15 -30.87 16.41
C SER A 2 -21.89 -29.53 16.42
N ALA A 3 -21.18 -28.44 16.72
CA ALA A 3 -21.67 -27.11 16.40
C ALA A 3 -21.54 -26.92 14.89
N ILE A 4 -22.67 -26.92 14.20
CA ILE A 4 -22.79 -26.60 12.78
C ILE A 4 -22.28 -25.16 12.61
N LEU A 5 -21.14 -25.02 11.92
CA LEU A 5 -20.60 -23.74 11.45
C LEU A 5 -21.67 -23.07 10.57
N SER A 6 -22.11 -21.88 10.96
CA SER A 6 -23.01 -21.06 10.14
C SER A 6 -22.23 -20.53 8.94
N VAL A 7 -22.89 -20.38 7.78
CA VAL A 7 -22.30 -19.73 6.59
C VAL A 7 -21.93 -18.27 6.87
N ASP A 8 -22.51 -17.65 7.90
CA ASP A 8 -22.12 -16.33 8.40
C ASP A 8 -20.80 -16.33 9.18
N ASP A 9 -20.33 -17.48 9.67
CA ASP A 9 -19.01 -17.61 10.34
C ASP A 9 -17.84 -17.61 9.34
N LEU A 10 -18.12 -17.67 8.03
CA LEU A 10 -17.12 -17.75 6.96
C LEU A 10 -16.88 -16.41 6.25
N ASN A 11 -17.69 -15.38 6.51
CA ASN A 11 -17.53 -14.05 5.92
C ASN A 11 -17.03 -13.06 6.99
N ASP A 12 -15.71 -12.83 6.98
CA ASP A 12 -15.04 -11.77 7.76
C ASP A 12 -15.24 -10.36 7.16
N PHE A 13 -15.97 -10.25 6.04
CA PHE A 13 -16.46 -8.98 5.52
C PHE A 13 -17.48 -8.42 6.52
N ILE A 14 -17.21 -7.23 7.05
CA ILE A 14 -18.23 -6.51 7.81
C ILE A 14 -19.35 -6.20 6.82
N ASN A 15 -20.45 -6.93 6.90
CA ASN A 15 -21.67 -6.58 6.19
C ASN A 15 -22.01 -5.11 6.53
N PRO A 16 -22.42 -4.27 5.58
CA PRO A 16 -22.58 -2.82 5.79
C PRO A 16 -23.52 -2.42 6.95
N GLY A 17 -24.24 -3.36 7.56
CA GLY A 17 -25.12 -3.16 8.70
C GLY A 17 -24.49 -3.21 10.10
N VAL A 18 -23.21 -3.56 10.27
CA VAL A 18 -22.57 -3.59 11.62
C VAL A 18 -21.60 -2.43 11.79
N ALA A 19 -22.12 -1.21 11.60
CA ALA A 19 -21.41 0.03 11.89
C ALA A 19 -21.31 0.27 13.41
N CYS A 20 -20.14 0.68 13.87
CA CYS A 20 -19.92 1.30 15.20
C CYS A 20 -20.57 2.70 15.29
N ILE A 21 -21.86 2.82 15.01
CA ILE A 21 -22.59 4.10 15.04
C ILE A 21 -23.87 3.93 15.86
N LYS A 22 -24.01 4.76 16.91
CA LYS A 22 -25.32 5.02 17.52
C LYS A 22 -26.22 5.60 16.42
N PRO A 23 -27.35 4.98 16.09
CA PRO A 23 -28.17 5.41 14.96
C PRO A 23 -28.63 6.86 15.17
N ILE A 24 -28.43 7.68 14.15
CA ILE A 24 -29.16 8.94 13.96
C ILE A 24 -30.53 8.55 13.41
N GLU A 25 -31.59 9.08 14.01
CA GLU A 25 -32.98 8.83 13.62
C GLU A 25 -33.19 9.17 12.14
N THR A 26 -33.39 8.13 11.33
CA THR A 26 -33.79 8.27 9.93
C THR A 26 -35.29 8.58 9.86
N LEU A 27 -35.64 9.70 9.24
CA LEU A 27 -37.01 10.03 8.84
C LEU A 27 -37.60 8.90 7.95
N PRO A 28 -38.91 8.62 8.05
CA PRO A 28 -39.50 7.44 7.44
C PRO A 28 -39.56 7.53 5.91
N THR A 29 -39.19 6.42 5.27
CA THR A 29 -39.26 6.18 3.82
C THR A 29 -40.72 6.03 3.39
N ALA A 30 -41.15 6.78 2.37
CA ALA A 30 -42.49 6.66 1.80
C ALA A 30 -42.67 5.31 1.08
N ALA A 31 -43.85 4.70 1.25
CA ALA A 31 -44.26 3.42 0.69
C ALA A 31 -44.45 3.46 -0.85
N PRO A 32 -44.37 2.32 -1.56
CA PRO A 32 -44.48 2.28 -3.01
C PRO A 32 -45.94 2.44 -3.47
N ALA A 33 -46.19 3.38 -4.39
CA ALA A 33 -47.51 3.60 -4.96
C ALA A 33 -47.77 2.69 -6.17
N VAL A 34 -48.95 2.06 -6.14
CA VAL A 34 -49.55 1.20 -7.15
C VAL A 34 -50.10 2.06 -8.30
N SER A 35 -49.93 1.59 -9.53
CA SER A 35 -50.46 2.17 -10.78
C SER A 35 -52.00 2.16 -10.84
N ASN A 36 -52.63 3.30 -11.17
CA ASN A 36 -53.67 3.41 -12.21
C ASN A 36 -54.27 4.84 -12.32
N ALA A 37 -54.52 5.22 -13.59
CA ALA A 37 -55.42 6.27 -14.12
C ALA A 37 -54.92 7.74 -14.29
N ASN A 38 -54.97 8.16 -15.57
CA ASN A 38 -54.84 9.50 -16.19
C ASN A 38 -55.87 10.57 -15.68
N PRO A 39 -55.91 11.82 -16.20
CA PRO A 39 -54.85 12.83 -16.40
C PRO A 39 -55.31 14.25 -15.95
N SER A 40 -54.42 15.13 -15.48
CA SER A 40 -54.57 16.60 -15.64
C SER A 40 -53.43 17.39 -14.99
N ASN A 41 -52.74 18.18 -15.81
CA ASN A 41 -52.04 19.45 -15.56
C ASN A 41 -51.30 19.66 -14.22
N GLU A 42 -50.01 19.99 -14.28
CA GLU A 42 -49.56 21.39 -14.30
C GLU A 42 -48.03 21.54 -14.48
N PHE A 43 -47.68 22.20 -15.59
CA PHE A 43 -46.51 23.02 -15.90
C PHE A 43 -45.08 22.49 -15.67
N GLU A 44 -44.60 21.93 -16.77
CA GLU A 44 -43.21 21.90 -17.24
C GLU A 44 -42.66 23.32 -17.49
N VAL A 45 -41.43 23.59 -17.03
CA VAL A 45 -40.57 24.65 -17.61
C VAL A 45 -39.23 24.00 -17.94
N ILE A 46 -39.14 23.53 -19.18
CA ILE A 46 -37.89 23.19 -19.86
C ILE A 46 -37.26 24.50 -20.35
N LEU A 47 -35.97 24.69 -20.03
CA LEU A 47 -35.08 25.59 -20.76
C LEU A 47 -34.15 24.71 -21.59
N ASP A 48 -34.50 24.55 -22.86
CA ASP A 48 -33.75 23.79 -23.85
C ASP A 48 -32.54 24.57 -24.36
N GLY A 49 -31.39 23.88 -24.42
CA GLY A 49 -30.23 24.19 -25.23
C GLY A 49 -29.60 22.88 -25.69
N GLN A 50 -30.05 22.38 -26.84
CA GLN A 50 -29.78 21.08 -27.43
C GLN A 50 -28.29 20.74 -27.65
N GLN A 51 -27.91 19.49 -27.38
CA GLN A 51 -27.01 18.70 -28.23
C GLN A 51 -27.38 17.19 -28.20
N PRO A 52 -27.12 16.44 -29.28
CA PRO A 52 -27.79 15.18 -29.61
C PRO A 52 -27.19 13.94 -28.93
N GLU A 53 -28.03 12.92 -28.85
CA GLU A 53 -27.76 11.56 -28.35
C GLU A 53 -26.45 10.96 -28.88
N ALA A 54 -25.47 10.78 -27.99
CA ALA A 54 -24.37 9.84 -28.17
C ALA A 54 -24.68 8.57 -27.38
N LYS A 55 -24.77 7.45 -28.10
CA LYS A 55 -24.99 6.10 -27.58
C LYS A 55 -23.97 5.74 -26.48
N GLY A 56 -24.50 5.33 -25.33
CA GLY A 56 -23.96 4.27 -24.48
C GLY A 56 -22.50 4.36 -24.05
N ASN A 57 -22.16 5.31 -23.18
CA ASN A 57 -21.10 5.09 -22.21
C ASN A 57 -21.75 4.65 -20.90
N ALA A 58 -21.45 3.43 -20.45
CA ALA A 58 -21.73 3.04 -19.07
C ALA A 58 -21.08 4.09 -18.13
N PRO A 59 -21.75 4.50 -17.04
CA PRO A 59 -21.14 5.44 -16.11
C PRO A 59 -19.80 4.86 -15.63
N PRO A 60 -18.73 5.68 -15.55
CA PRO A 60 -17.46 5.22 -15.02
C PRO A 60 -17.72 4.58 -13.66
N ALA A 61 -17.20 3.38 -13.44
CA ALA A 61 -17.42 2.65 -12.21
C ALA A 61 -16.95 3.52 -11.03
N GLU A 62 -17.90 4.13 -10.32
CA GLU A 62 -17.61 4.91 -9.12
C GLU A 62 -17.13 3.95 -8.04
N ILE A 63 -15.88 4.10 -7.62
CA ILE A 63 -15.32 3.33 -6.51
C ILE A 63 -16.08 3.73 -5.25
N SER A 64 -16.86 2.80 -4.70
CA SER A 64 -17.63 3.08 -3.49
C SER A 64 -16.72 3.02 -2.27
N LEU A 65 -17.02 3.81 -1.23
CA LEU A 65 -16.30 3.79 0.05
C LEU A 65 -16.22 2.39 0.70
N THR A 66 -17.18 1.52 0.37
CA THR A 66 -17.22 0.12 0.82
C THR A 66 -16.19 -0.77 0.12
N ASP A 67 -15.69 -0.38 -1.05
CA ASP A 67 -14.68 -1.13 -1.81
C ASP A 67 -13.25 -0.83 -1.30
N CYS A 68 -13.05 0.33 -0.66
CA CYS A 68 -11.74 0.77 -0.20
C CYS A 68 -11.30 0.13 1.12
N LEU A 69 -12.22 -0.23 2.03
CA LEU A 69 -11.86 -0.45 3.43
C LEU A 69 -12.60 -1.62 4.05
N ALA A 70 -11.84 -2.53 4.66
CA ALA A 70 -12.37 -3.52 5.58
C ALA A 70 -12.87 -2.92 6.93
N CYS A 71 -12.74 -1.59 7.12
CA CYS A 71 -13.39 -0.82 8.19
C CYS A 71 -14.49 0.10 7.62
N SER A 72 -15.74 -0.38 7.71
CA SER A 72 -17.00 0.38 7.70
C SER A 72 -16.93 1.74 8.43
N GLY A 73 -16.59 2.86 7.79
CA GLY A 73 -16.71 4.20 8.42
C GLY A 73 -15.43 4.82 9.00
N CYS A 74 -14.25 4.26 8.69
CA CYS A 74 -12.98 4.88 9.07
C CYS A 74 -12.54 6.04 8.15
N VAL A 75 -13.22 6.32 7.04
CA VAL A 75 -12.79 7.30 6.02
C VAL A 75 -13.78 8.46 5.90
N THR A 76 -13.23 9.67 5.80
CA THR A 76 -13.96 10.93 5.66
C THR A 76 -14.26 11.23 4.19
N SER A 77 -15.25 12.09 3.91
CA SER A 77 -15.55 12.52 2.53
C SER A 77 -14.33 13.15 1.84
N ALA A 78 -13.48 13.86 2.58
CA ALA A 78 -12.24 14.43 2.03
C ALA A 78 -11.24 13.34 1.59
N GLU A 79 -11.12 12.27 2.37
CA GLU A 79 -10.26 11.13 2.03
C GLU A 79 -10.83 10.32 0.85
N ALA A 80 -12.15 10.21 0.74
CA ALA A 80 -12.80 9.62 -0.44
C ALA A 80 -12.46 10.38 -1.73
N MET A 81 -12.45 11.72 -1.66
CA MET A 81 -12.02 12.57 -2.77
C MET A 81 -10.54 12.34 -3.10
N LEU A 82 -9.66 12.25 -2.11
CA LEU A 82 -8.22 11.98 -2.33
C LEU A 82 -7.97 10.63 -3.02
N VAL A 83 -8.76 9.62 -2.69
CA VAL A 83 -8.72 8.31 -3.38
C VAL A 83 -9.19 8.46 -4.82
N SER A 84 -10.28 9.17 -5.06
CA SER A 84 -10.87 9.32 -6.41
C SER A 84 -10.00 10.16 -7.35
N LEU A 85 -9.25 11.12 -6.81
CA LEU A 85 -8.29 11.95 -7.58
C LEU A 85 -7.09 11.15 -8.10
N GLN A 86 -6.77 10.01 -7.49
CA GLN A 86 -5.71 9.11 -7.96
C GLN A 86 -6.36 7.99 -8.76
N SER A 87 -6.23 8.02 -10.08
CA SER A 87 -6.87 7.04 -10.96
C SER A 87 -6.10 6.83 -12.25
N HIS A 88 -6.45 5.78 -13.00
CA HIS A 88 -5.93 5.59 -14.36
C HIS A 88 -6.16 6.81 -15.27
N ASN A 89 -7.26 7.56 -15.10
CA ASN A 89 -7.51 8.79 -15.85
C ASN A 89 -6.51 9.89 -15.49
N GLU A 90 -6.13 10.01 -14.21
CA GLU A 90 -5.09 10.95 -13.80
C GLU A 90 -3.74 10.62 -14.45
N VAL A 91 -3.39 9.33 -14.54
CA VAL A 91 -2.18 8.90 -15.26
C VAL A 91 -2.22 9.37 -16.73
N LEU A 92 -3.35 9.18 -17.42
CA LEU A 92 -3.50 9.60 -18.81
C LEU A 92 -3.45 11.12 -18.95
N ASN A 93 -4.15 11.85 -18.10
CA ASN A 93 -4.18 13.31 -18.09
C ASN A 93 -2.76 13.89 -17.93
N VAL A 94 -1.98 13.37 -16.98
CA VAL A 94 -0.60 13.80 -16.74
C VAL A 94 0.31 13.43 -17.92
N LEU A 95 0.18 12.21 -18.47
CA LEU A 95 0.96 11.82 -19.64
C LEU A 95 0.62 12.64 -20.90
N ASP A 96 -0.59 13.19 -20.99
CA ASP A 96 -1.05 13.94 -22.15
C ASP A 96 -0.98 15.47 -21.97
N SER A 97 -0.64 15.97 -20.77
CA SER A 97 -0.63 17.41 -20.48
C SER A 97 0.57 18.16 -21.06
N ALA A 98 1.74 17.52 -21.11
CA ALA A 98 3.00 18.14 -21.57
C ALA A 98 3.99 17.08 -22.08
N PRO A 99 4.95 17.43 -22.95
CA PRO A 99 6.03 16.53 -23.34
C PRO A 99 6.87 16.06 -22.13
N ALA A 100 7.30 14.81 -22.13
CA ALA A 100 8.15 14.25 -21.07
C ALA A 100 9.56 14.85 -21.10
N LEU A 101 10.18 14.91 -19.92
CA LEU A 101 11.62 15.12 -19.78
C LEU A 101 12.39 13.93 -20.36
N GLN A 102 13.45 14.21 -21.10
CA GLN A 102 14.28 13.20 -21.74
C GLN A 102 15.63 13.10 -21.04
N LEU A 103 15.97 11.90 -20.58
CA LEU A 103 17.30 11.60 -20.06
C LEU A 103 18.30 11.49 -21.22
N VAL A 104 19.44 12.18 -21.10
CA VAL A 104 20.52 12.17 -22.09
C VAL A 104 21.82 11.81 -21.42
N GLY A 105 22.49 10.78 -21.93
CA GLY A 105 23.76 10.30 -21.42
C GLY A 105 23.82 8.77 -21.35
N PRO A 106 24.86 8.23 -20.71
CA PRO A 106 25.92 8.98 -20.03
C PRO A 106 26.83 9.72 -21.03
N ASP A 107 27.40 10.86 -20.62
CA ASP A 107 28.50 11.52 -21.33
C ASP A 107 29.83 10.79 -21.10
N ALA A 108 30.95 11.33 -21.61
CA ALA A 108 32.27 10.72 -21.46
C ALA A 108 32.73 10.62 -20.00
N ASP A 109 32.16 11.43 -19.09
CA ASP A 109 32.45 11.42 -17.65
C ASP A 109 31.43 10.58 -16.86
N GLY A 110 30.54 9.86 -17.54
CA GLY A 110 29.50 9.04 -16.91
C GLY A 110 28.30 9.83 -16.39
N LYS A 111 28.17 11.12 -16.73
CA LYS A 111 27.10 11.98 -16.23
C LYS A 111 25.87 11.98 -17.14
N TYR A 112 24.71 12.07 -16.51
CA TYR A 112 23.44 12.22 -17.20
C TYR A 112 22.97 13.66 -17.12
N SER A 113 22.29 14.11 -18.18
CA SER A 113 21.63 15.40 -18.27
C SER A 113 20.17 15.22 -18.69
N VAL A 114 19.37 16.28 -18.57
CA VAL A 114 17.93 16.25 -18.85
C VAL A 114 17.58 17.31 -19.88
N LYS A 115 16.88 16.92 -20.95
CA LYS A 115 16.27 17.82 -21.96
C LYS A 115 14.79 18.02 -21.71
N GLY A 116 14.24 19.16 -22.16
CA GLY A 116 12.83 19.52 -21.95
C GLY A 116 12.58 20.40 -20.72
N LEU A 117 13.65 20.86 -20.06
CA LEU A 117 13.55 21.67 -18.84
C LEU A 117 12.96 23.06 -19.09
N GLU A 118 13.02 23.56 -20.33
CA GLU A 118 12.41 24.81 -20.79
C GLU A 118 10.88 24.82 -20.71
N ASN A 119 10.25 23.64 -20.62
CA ASN A 119 8.83 23.53 -20.36
C ASN A 119 8.62 23.19 -18.87
N ASP A 120 8.05 24.12 -18.11
CA ASP A 120 7.82 23.96 -16.67
C ASP A 120 6.87 22.81 -16.34
N ALA A 121 5.97 22.45 -17.25
CA ALA A 121 5.03 21.34 -17.06
C ALA A 121 5.62 19.97 -17.42
N ALA A 122 6.80 19.91 -18.07
CA ALA A 122 7.42 18.65 -18.45
C ALA A 122 7.94 17.88 -17.24
N LYS A 123 7.62 16.58 -17.16
CA LYS A 123 8.03 15.71 -16.05
C LYS A 123 8.78 14.48 -16.54
N LEU A 124 9.62 13.93 -15.66
CA LEU A 124 10.26 12.64 -15.81
C LEU A 124 9.37 11.57 -15.16
N TYR A 125 8.88 10.63 -15.95
CA TYR A 125 7.91 9.64 -15.49
C TYR A 125 8.59 8.35 -15.02
N VAL A 126 8.29 7.93 -13.79
CA VAL A 126 8.82 6.69 -13.20
C VAL A 126 7.68 5.91 -12.57
N ALA A 127 7.67 4.58 -12.71
CA ALA A 127 6.66 3.73 -12.09
C ALA A 127 7.30 2.71 -11.16
N SER A 128 6.62 2.37 -10.06
CA SER A 128 6.92 1.20 -9.23
C SER A 128 5.75 0.22 -9.25
N VAL A 129 6.05 -1.08 -9.31
CA VAL A 129 5.02 -2.13 -9.39
C VAL A 129 5.20 -3.11 -8.24
N SER A 130 4.11 -3.42 -7.55
CA SER A 130 4.12 -4.43 -6.48
C SER A 130 3.94 -5.85 -7.04
N PRO A 131 4.56 -6.88 -6.41
CA PRO A 131 4.39 -8.26 -6.84
C PRO A 131 2.95 -8.77 -6.68
N GLN A 132 2.20 -8.25 -5.71
CA GLN A 132 0.79 -8.62 -5.54
C GLN A 132 -0.08 -8.16 -6.72
N SER A 133 0.23 -6.98 -7.30
CA SER A 133 -0.44 -6.50 -8.51
C SER A 133 -0.06 -7.34 -9.72
N ARG A 134 1.22 -7.71 -9.87
CA ARG A 134 1.68 -8.62 -10.93
C ARG A 134 0.99 -9.98 -10.84
N ALA A 135 0.90 -10.54 -9.63
CA ALA A 135 0.22 -11.80 -9.37
C ALA A 135 -1.28 -11.76 -9.73
N SER A 136 -1.98 -10.67 -9.37
CA SER A 136 -3.39 -10.51 -9.72
C SER A 136 -3.60 -10.43 -11.24
N LEU A 137 -2.72 -9.71 -11.95
CA LEU A 137 -2.76 -9.61 -13.41
C LEU A 137 -2.37 -10.94 -14.09
N ALA A 138 -1.40 -11.67 -13.54
CA ALA A 138 -1.02 -13.01 -14.00
C ALA A 138 -2.19 -13.99 -13.90
N ALA A 139 -2.86 -14.05 -12.74
CA ALA A 139 -4.07 -14.85 -12.57
C ALA A 139 -5.19 -14.43 -13.54
N ALA A 140 -5.35 -13.13 -13.79
CA ALA A 140 -6.33 -12.62 -14.77
C ALA A 140 -5.99 -13.00 -16.23
N CYS A 141 -4.71 -13.10 -16.56
CA CYS A 141 -4.29 -13.62 -17.87
C CYS A 141 -4.68 -15.10 -18.03
N GLY A 142 -4.55 -15.89 -16.96
CA GLY A 142 -4.78 -17.33 -16.98
C GLY A 142 -3.67 -18.08 -17.73
N ASN A 143 -3.94 -19.32 -18.15
CA ASN A 143 -3.05 -20.14 -18.99
C ASN A 143 -1.62 -20.34 -18.45
N GLY A 144 -1.43 -20.29 -17.13
CA GLY A 144 -0.12 -20.47 -16.51
C GLY A 144 0.83 -19.28 -16.65
N VAL A 145 0.32 -18.08 -16.97
CA VAL A 145 1.13 -16.85 -16.97
C VAL A 145 1.71 -16.63 -15.57
N THR A 146 3.03 -16.45 -15.49
CA THR A 146 3.72 -16.23 -14.23
C THR A 146 3.68 -14.76 -13.80
N GLU A 147 3.98 -14.51 -12.53
CA GLU A 147 4.10 -13.17 -11.97
C GLU A 147 5.14 -12.31 -12.71
N GLN A 148 6.26 -12.92 -13.10
CA GLN A 148 7.32 -12.29 -13.88
C GLN A 148 6.84 -11.92 -15.29
N GLN A 149 6.12 -12.82 -15.96
CA GLN A 149 5.56 -12.57 -17.29
C GLN A 149 4.55 -11.43 -17.26
N ALA A 150 3.67 -11.39 -16.26
CA ALA A 150 2.76 -10.26 -16.06
C ALA A 150 3.53 -8.95 -15.78
N GLY A 151 4.63 -9.01 -15.03
CA GLY A 151 5.55 -7.88 -14.87
C GLY A 151 6.07 -7.34 -16.19
N ARG A 152 6.55 -8.21 -17.08
CA ARG A 152 7.01 -7.82 -18.42
C ARG A 152 5.88 -7.24 -19.28
N MET A 153 4.65 -7.74 -19.16
CA MET A 153 3.49 -7.16 -19.85
C MET A 153 3.20 -5.72 -19.37
N ILE A 154 3.35 -5.46 -18.07
CA ILE A 154 3.23 -4.10 -17.49
C ILE A 154 4.37 -3.20 -17.99
N GLU A 155 5.60 -3.71 -18.07
CA GLU A 155 6.72 -2.98 -18.66
C GLU A 155 6.46 -2.64 -20.13
N GLN A 156 5.93 -3.56 -20.94
CA GLN A 156 5.53 -3.28 -22.32
C GLN A 156 4.44 -2.22 -22.40
N LEU A 157 3.48 -2.21 -21.46
CA LEU A 157 2.46 -1.17 -21.37
C LEU A 157 3.08 0.21 -21.10
N PHE A 158 4.01 0.32 -20.15
CA PHE A 158 4.55 1.61 -19.70
C PHE A 158 5.74 2.13 -20.50
N LEU A 159 6.58 1.24 -21.03
CA LEU A 159 7.85 1.57 -21.68
C LEU A 159 7.82 1.31 -23.19
N GLY A 160 6.97 0.39 -23.64
CA GLY A 160 6.91 -0.04 -25.03
C GLY A 160 6.31 1.02 -25.95
N GLU A 161 6.83 1.11 -27.17
CA GLU A 161 6.33 2.01 -28.22
C GLU A 161 4.86 1.67 -28.62
N GLN A 162 4.46 0.42 -28.43
CA GLN A 162 3.08 -0.06 -28.65
C GLN A 162 2.21 0.00 -27.37
N GLY A 163 2.77 0.49 -26.26
CA GLY A 163 2.09 0.69 -24.99
C GLY A 163 1.36 2.03 -24.94
N LEU A 164 1.38 2.69 -23.77
CA LEU A 164 0.66 3.95 -23.54
C LEU A 164 1.04 5.07 -24.51
N ALA A 165 2.29 5.07 -25.00
CA ALA A 165 2.79 6.08 -25.92
C ALA A 165 2.01 6.13 -27.25
N ARG A 166 1.54 4.99 -27.77
CA ARG A 166 0.90 4.87 -29.09
C ARG A 166 -0.35 5.74 -29.27
N GLY A 167 -1.05 6.02 -28.17
CA GLY A 167 -2.28 6.83 -28.17
C GLY A 167 -2.14 8.15 -27.43
N GLY A 168 -0.93 8.54 -27.02
CA GLY A 168 -0.66 9.73 -26.22
C GLY A 168 -0.46 11.00 -27.05
N ASN A 169 -0.93 12.14 -26.54
CA ASN A 169 -0.79 13.44 -27.22
C ASN A 169 0.67 13.80 -27.49
N TRP A 170 1.56 13.39 -26.59
CA TRP A 170 2.99 13.65 -26.64
C TRP A 170 3.84 12.39 -26.85
N GLY A 171 3.21 11.22 -27.06
CA GLY A 171 3.92 9.95 -27.14
C GLY A 171 4.73 9.62 -25.88
N ASN A 172 4.31 10.12 -24.71
CA ASN A 172 5.05 9.95 -23.47
C ASN A 172 5.08 8.49 -23.03
N LYS A 173 6.26 8.07 -22.56
CA LYS A 173 6.52 6.78 -21.92
C LYS A 173 7.12 7.01 -20.54
N PHE A 174 7.03 5.98 -19.70
CA PHE A 174 7.83 5.96 -18.48
C PHE A 174 9.30 5.78 -18.85
N THR A 175 10.19 6.38 -18.06
CA THR A 175 11.64 6.20 -18.23
C THR A 175 12.10 4.91 -17.56
N TRP A 176 11.52 4.60 -16.39
CA TRP A 176 11.77 3.36 -15.65
C TRP A 176 10.49 2.80 -15.05
N VAL A 177 10.43 1.47 -14.99
CA VAL A 177 9.48 0.70 -14.19
C VAL A 177 10.32 -0.13 -13.23
N VAL A 178 10.16 0.08 -11.93
CA VAL A 178 10.95 -0.59 -10.88
C VAL A 178 10.09 -1.55 -10.08
N ASP A 179 10.70 -2.63 -9.60
CA ASP A 179 10.04 -3.58 -8.71
C ASP A 179 10.03 -3.02 -7.27
N THR A 180 8.85 -2.97 -6.65
CA THR A 180 8.71 -2.55 -5.24
C THR A 180 9.41 -3.51 -4.27
N ASN A 181 9.74 -4.74 -4.70
CA ASN A 181 10.47 -5.71 -3.88
C ASN A 181 11.86 -5.23 -3.43
N THR A 182 12.54 -4.38 -4.21
CA THR A 182 13.85 -3.84 -3.81
C THR A 182 13.69 -2.94 -2.58
N ALA A 183 12.73 -2.00 -2.61
CA ALA A 183 12.36 -1.23 -1.43
C ALA A 183 11.82 -2.11 -0.29
N ARG A 184 11.11 -3.21 -0.59
CA ARG A 184 10.68 -4.19 0.42
C ARG A 184 11.89 -4.78 1.16
N GLU A 185 12.95 -5.20 0.47
CA GLU A 185 14.18 -5.70 1.10
C GLU A 185 14.79 -4.68 2.07
N ALA A 186 14.87 -3.42 1.64
CA ALA A 186 15.29 -2.34 2.52
C ALA A 186 14.40 -2.23 3.77
N THR A 187 13.07 -2.28 3.61
CA THR A 187 12.14 -2.24 4.77
C THR A 187 12.27 -3.45 5.69
N LEU A 188 12.57 -4.65 5.16
CA LEU A 188 12.76 -5.86 5.97
C LEU A 188 14.00 -5.72 6.88
N VAL A 189 15.10 -5.23 6.32
CA VAL A 189 16.34 -4.99 7.07
C VAL A 189 16.15 -3.86 8.08
N LEU A 190 15.55 -2.74 7.68
CA LEU A 190 15.25 -1.61 8.57
C LEU A 190 14.32 -2.02 9.71
N GLY A 191 13.25 -2.76 9.43
CA GLY A 191 12.31 -3.25 10.44
C GLY A 191 12.97 -4.26 11.39
N SER A 192 13.84 -5.12 10.87
CA SER A 192 14.64 -6.00 11.73
C SER A 192 15.62 -5.25 12.62
N ASP A 193 16.22 -4.18 12.13
CA ASP A 193 17.12 -3.33 12.91
C ASP A 193 16.36 -2.53 13.97
N GLU A 194 15.16 -2.03 13.66
CA GLU A 194 14.28 -1.35 14.62
C GLU A 194 13.87 -2.28 15.78
N VAL A 195 13.55 -3.54 15.48
CA VAL A 195 13.12 -4.52 16.48
C VAL A 195 14.29 -5.05 17.30
N LEU A 196 15.35 -5.52 16.63
CA LEU A 196 16.47 -6.22 17.26
C LEU A 196 17.60 -5.30 17.74
N GLY A 197 17.59 -4.01 17.39
CA GLY A 197 18.64 -3.05 17.75
C GLY A 197 19.84 -3.08 16.80
N GLY A 198 19.65 -2.67 15.55
CA GLY A 198 20.71 -2.58 14.54
C GLY A 198 21.48 -1.25 14.54
N SER A 199 22.59 -1.21 13.80
CA SER A 199 23.50 -0.04 13.74
C SER A 199 22.89 1.22 13.12
N ILE A 200 21.87 1.05 12.28
CA ILE A 200 21.15 2.14 11.60
C ILE A 200 19.73 2.35 12.17
N ALA A 201 19.42 1.74 13.31
CA ALA A 201 18.15 1.93 13.97
C ALA A 201 18.03 3.37 14.53
N PRO A 202 16.82 3.95 14.59
CA PRO A 202 16.63 5.27 15.17
C PRO A 202 17.00 5.28 16.64
N SER A 203 17.49 6.42 17.14
CA SER A 203 17.76 6.61 18.57
C SER A 203 16.50 6.53 19.44
N ASP A 204 15.34 6.91 18.90
CA ASP A 204 14.04 6.87 19.56
C ASP A 204 13.24 5.64 19.13
N LYS A 205 13.23 4.63 20.01
CA LYS A 205 12.67 3.29 19.74
C LYS A 205 11.16 3.24 20.03
N ALA A 206 10.39 2.66 19.11
CA ALA A 206 8.97 2.37 19.32
C ALA A 206 8.73 1.49 20.56
N ALA A 207 7.61 1.71 21.23
CA ALA A 207 7.22 0.95 22.42
C ALA A 207 6.92 -0.51 22.08
N THR A 208 7.34 -1.44 22.94
CA THR A 208 7.08 -2.87 22.73
C THR A 208 5.68 -3.28 23.23
N PRO A 209 4.96 -4.17 22.50
CA PRO A 209 5.35 -4.79 21.23
C PRO A 209 5.37 -3.78 20.08
N ILE A 210 6.35 -3.89 19.19
CA ILE A 210 6.38 -3.09 17.95
C ILE A 210 5.38 -3.68 16.97
N LEU A 211 4.50 -2.86 16.42
CA LEU A 211 3.45 -3.25 15.48
C LEU A 211 3.84 -2.82 14.08
N THR A 212 3.67 -3.69 13.09
CA THR A 212 3.93 -3.29 11.69
C THR A 212 3.06 -2.10 11.27
N ALA A 213 3.55 -1.32 10.30
CA ALA A 213 2.86 -0.14 9.79
C ALA A 213 2.82 -0.06 8.25
N SER A 214 3.20 -1.13 7.55
CA SER A 214 3.17 -1.16 6.08
C SER A 214 1.76 -1.21 5.48
N CYS A 215 0.76 -1.58 6.28
CA CYS A 215 -0.66 -1.64 5.93
C CYS A 215 -1.39 -0.33 6.26
N PRO A 216 -1.77 0.50 5.27
CA PRO A 216 -2.31 1.83 5.56
C PRO A 216 -3.71 1.79 6.18
N GLY A 217 -4.54 0.78 5.87
CA GLY A 217 -5.84 0.60 6.53
C GLY A 217 -5.73 0.36 8.04
N TRP A 218 -4.67 -0.31 8.48
CA TRP A 218 -4.35 -0.50 9.90
C TRP A 218 -3.90 0.81 10.54
N VAL A 219 -2.99 1.55 9.88
CA VAL A 219 -2.51 2.85 10.36
C VAL A 219 -3.67 3.84 10.51
N CYS A 220 -4.52 3.96 9.49
CA CYS A 220 -5.68 4.85 9.52
C CYS A 220 -6.65 4.50 10.67
N TYR A 221 -6.87 3.21 10.91
CA TYR A 221 -7.69 2.76 12.04
C TYR A 221 -7.04 3.12 13.39
N ALA A 222 -5.74 2.88 13.56
CA ALA A 222 -5.02 3.23 14.78
C ALA A 222 -5.08 4.73 15.07
N GLU A 223 -4.81 5.58 14.07
CA GLU A 223 -4.80 7.04 14.21
C GLU A 223 -6.15 7.65 14.60
N LYS A 224 -7.25 7.09 14.06
CA LYS A 224 -8.60 7.63 14.27
C LYS A 224 -9.30 7.06 15.49
N THR A 225 -9.03 5.81 15.83
CA THR A 225 -9.85 5.07 16.81
C THR A 225 -9.08 4.66 18.06
N HIS A 226 -7.76 4.46 17.98
CA HIS A 226 -6.94 4.01 19.12
C HIS A 226 -5.58 4.72 19.19
N PRO A 227 -5.55 6.04 19.47
CA PRO A 227 -4.31 6.83 19.49
C PRO A 227 -3.23 6.32 20.47
N TYR A 228 -3.65 5.61 21.52
CA TYR A 228 -2.75 4.96 22.48
C TYR A 228 -1.88 3.86 21.86
N VAL A 229 -2.20 3.39 20.65
CA VAL A 229 -1.42 2.39 19.90
C VAL A 229 -0.30 3.03 19.10
N LEU A 230 -0.39 4.32 18.76
CA LEU A 230 0.59 5.00 17.89
C LEU A 230 2.05 4.87 18.36
N PRO A 231 2.38 4.95 19.67
CA PRO A 231 3.75 4.74 20.13
C PRO A 231 4.32 3.34 19.86
N HIS A 232 3.45 2.36 19.60
CA HIS A 232 3.84 0.99 19.27
C HIS A 232 4.03 0.77 17.77
N LEU A 233 3.61 1.68 16.89
CA LEU A 233 3.77 1.51 15.45
C LEU A 233 5.24 1.62 15.05
N SER A 234 5.71 0.68 14.23
CA SER A 234 6.98 0.75 13.52
C SER A 234 7.06 2.06 12.76
N ARG A 235 8.18 2.75 12.82
CA ARG A 235 8.38 4.02 12.12
C ARG A 235 8.93 3.84 10.71
N VAL A 236 9.30 2.62 10.32
CA VAL A 236 9.82 2.34 8.98
C VAL A 236 8.74 2.65 7.94
N LYS A 237 9.09 3.44 6.92
CA LYS A 237 8.20 3.71 5.79
C LYS A 237 7.79 2.41 5.10
N SER A 238 6.58 2.38 4.54
CA SER A 238 6.15 1.25 3.72
C SER A 238 7.05 1.11 2.47
N PRO A 239 7.10 -0.07 1.82
CA PRO A 239 7.88 -0.24 0.58
C PRO A 239 7.51 0.77 -0.52
N GLN A 240 6.21 1.11 -0.65
CA GLN A 240 5.75 2.15 -1.58
C GLN A 240 6.36 3.52 -1.22
N ALA A 241 6.23 3.91 0.04
CA ALA A 241 6.68 5.22 0.51
C ALA A 241 8.20 5.34 0.42
N LEU A 242 8.93 4.29 0.83
CA LEU A 242 10.38 4.24 0.74
C LEU A 242 10.87 4.32 -0.71
N MET A 243 10.22 3.59 -1.64
CA MET A 243 10.54 3.66 -3.07
C MET A 243 10.33 5.07 -3.63
N GLY A 244 9.19 5.71 -3.30
CA GLY A 244 8.92 7.08 -3.72
C GLY A 244 9.98 8.07 -3.22
N THR A 245 10.33 8.01 -1.92
CA THR A 245 11.40 8.84 -1.37
C THR A 245 12.74 8.54 -2.07
N LEU A 246 13.09 7.27 -2.28
CA LEU A 246 14.33 6.86 -2.96
C LEU A 246 14.44 7.46 -4.36
N LEU A 247 13.42 7.26 -5.19
CA LEU A 247 13.39 7.74 -6.56
C LEU A 247 13.46 9.28 -6.61
N LYS A 248 12.60 9.98 -5.87
CA LYS A 248 12.58 11.46 -5.92
C LYS A 248 13.85 12.09 -5.37
N THR A 249 14.39 11.59 -4.28
CA THR A 249 15.61 12.17 -3.68
C THR A 249 16.85 11.86 -4.51
N SER A 250 17.02 10.63 -5.00
CA SER A 250 18.18 10.27 -5.82
C SER A 250 18.15 11.01 -7.17
N LEU A 251 17.04 10.95 -7.91
CA LEU A 251 16.94 11.56 -9.23
C LEU A 251 17.04 13.09 -9.16
N SER A 252 16.38 13.75 -8.19
CA SER A 252 16.46 15.21 -8.08
C SER A 252 17.89 15.69 -7.80
N ARG A 253 18.63 14.97 -6.97
CA ARG A 253 20.01 15.31 -6.60
C ARG A 253 21.02 14.99 -7.70
N ILE A 254 20.90 13.83 -8.34
CA ILE A 254 21.84 13.40 -9.38
C ILE A 254 21.63 14.18 -10.67
N LEU A 255 20.37 14.38 -11.09
CA LEU A 255 20.05 15.09 -12.33
C LEU A 255 19.96 16.61 -12.16
N ASN A 256 20.07 17.10 -10.91
CA ASN A 256 19.94 18.51 -10.55
C ASN A 256 18.63 19.14 -11.07
N ILE A 257 17.52 18.43 -10.87
CA ILE A 257 16.16 18.89 -11.22
C ILE A 257 15.31 18.95 -9.96
N SER A 258 14.29 19.81 -9.96
CA SER A 258 13.39 19.94 -8.82
C SER A 258 12.53 18.67 -8.63
N PRO A 259 12.20 18.26 -7.39
CA PRO A 259 11.44 17.02 -7.12
C PRO A 259 10.06 16.96 -7.77
N ASP A 260 9.41 18.10 -8.03
CA ASP A 260 8.13 18.21 -8.76
C ASP A 260 8.25 17.87 -10.25
N ARG A 261 9.48 17.92 -10.80
CA ARG A 261 9.81 17.50 -12.16
C ARG A 261 9.91 15.98 -12.29
N ILE A 262 9.80 15.23 -11.19
CA ILE A 262 9.81 13.76 -11.18
C ILE A 262 8.40 13.31 -10.76
N TRP A 263 7.75 12.55 -11.63
CA TRP A 263 6.41 12.05 -11.38
C TRP A 263 6.43 10.52 -11.21
N HIS A 264 6.08 10.08 -10.02
CA HIS A 264 6.13 8.69 -9.59
C HIS A 264 4.72 8.09 -9.51
N LEU A 265 4.48 7.07 -10.33
CA LEU A 265 3.30 6.20 -10.29
C LEU A 265 3.60 4.94 -9.47
N ALA A 266 2.73 4.57 -8.54
CA ALA A 266 2.81 3.29 -7.83
C ALA A 266 1.62 2.37 -8.19
N VAL A 267 1.90 1.13 -8.58
CA VAL A 267 0.89 0.11 -8.90
C VAL A 267 0.76 -0.87 -7.73
N MET A 268 -0.34 -0.75 -6.98
CA MET A 268 -0.51 -1.41 -5.68
C MET A 268 -1.79 -2.25 -5.60
N PRO A 269 -1.85 -3.30 -4.76
CA PRO A 269 -3.02 -4.17 -4.67
C PRO A 269 -4.16 -3.58 -3.82
N CYS A 270 -4.02 -2.34 -3.33
CA CYS A 270 -4.88 -1.79 -2.29
C CYS A 270 -5.22 -0.32 -2.53
N PHE A 271 -6.49 0.06 -2.31
CA PHE A 271 -6.94 1.44 -2.38
C PHE A 271 -6.35 2.31 -1.26
N ASP A 272 -6.13 1.76 -0.06
CA ASP A 272 -5.56 2.50 1.06
C ASP A 272 -4.14 3.02 0.78
N LYS A 273 -3.45 2.47 -0.22
CA LYS A 273 -2.17 3.00 -0.68
C LYS A 273 -2.28 4.37 -1.34
N LYS A 274 -3.44 4.71 -1.92
CA LYS A 274 -3.77 6.07 -2.39
C LYS A 274 -3.85 7.05 -1.21
N LEU A 275 -4.43 6.62 -0.08
CA LEU A 275 -4.47 7.42 1.15
C LEU A 275 -3.08 7.58 1.75
N GLU A 276 -2.27 6.51 1.76
CA GLU A 276 -0.86 6.57 2.19
C GLU A 276 -0.09 7.63 1.39
N ALA A 277 -0.16 7.60 0.06
CA ALA A 277 0.51 8.56 -0.81
C ALA A 277 0.07 10.02 -0.59
N SER A 278 -1.12 10.24 -0.01
CA SER A 278 -1.66 11.58 0.27
C SER A 278 -1.27 12.14 1.64
N ARG A 279 -0.43 11.43 2.40
CA ARG A 279 -0.02 11.83 3.76
C ARG A 279 1.01 12.97 3.70
N GLU A 280 0.81 13.98 4.55
CA GLU A 280 1.64 15.20 4.57
C GLU A 280 3.09 14.93 5.00
N GLU A 281 3.31 13.86 5.74
CA GLU A 281 4.64 13.40 6.16
C GLU A 281 5.40 12.61 5.08
N LEU A 282 4.75 12.29 3.95
CA LEU A 282 5.35 11.62 2.80
C LEU A 282 5.54 12.59 1.64
N THR A 283 6.24 13.68 1.93
CA THR A 283 6.52 14.77 1.00
C THR A 283 7.96 15.26 1.16
N ASP A 284 8.43 16.01 0.16
CA ASP A 284 9.73 16.69 0.19
C ASP A 284 9.89 17.66 1.35
N ALA A 285 8.83 18.27 1.86
CA ALA A 285 8.88 19.10 3.06
C ALA A 285 9.53 18.36 4.24
N VAL A 286 9.32 17.05 4.37
CA VAL A 286 9.90 16.23 5.44
C VAL A 286 11.36 15.89 5.20
N TRP A 287 11.76 15.45 4.02
CA TRP A 287 13.15 15.02 3.77
C TRP A 287 14.08 16.13 3.26
N ALA A 288 13.54 17.21 2.69
CA ALA A 288 14.29 18.41 2.27
C ALA A 288 14.30 19.53 3.33
N GLY A 289 13.23 19.67 4.13
CA GLY A 289 13.05 20.75 5.12
C GLY A 289 13.73 20.53 6.48
N ASP A 290 13.03 20.84 7.57
CA ASP A 290 13.50 20.64 8.96
C ASP A 290 13.05 19.28 9.55
N GLY A 291 12.42 18.43 8.75
CA GLY A 291 11.86 17.16 9.21
C GLY A 291 10.39 17.23 9.62
N LYS A 292 9.73 18.39 9.53
CA LYS A 292 8.31 18.53 9.88
C LYS A 292 7.40 18.30 8.67
N PRO A 293 6.24 17.64 8.87
CA PRO A 293 5.21 17.53 7.85
C PRO A 293 4.73 18.91 7.38
N GLY A 294 4.44 19.04 6.09
CA GLY A 294 3.99 20.28 5.48
C GLY A 294 3.38 20.04 4.11
N ARG A 295 2.99 21.13 3.42
CA ARG A 295 2.64 21.03 2.00
C ARG A 295 3.93 20.98 1.19
N GLY A 296 4.05 19.92 0.41
CA GLY A 296 5.21 19.66 -0.42
C GLY A 296 4.85 18.74 -1.58
N VAL A 297 5.83 18.49 -2.43
CA VAL A 297 5.78 17.48 -3.48
C VAL A 297 5.69 16.11 -2.82
N ARG A 298 4.65 15.34 -3.17
CA ARG A 298 4.47 13.98 -2.65
C ARG A 298 5.61 13.08 -3.08
N ASP A 299 5.99 12.12 -2.23
CA ASP A 299 6.96 11.08 -2.59
C ASP A 299 6.39 10.12 -3.67
N VAL A 300 5.06 9.96 -3.68
CA VAL A 300 4.31 9.17 -4.67
C VAL A 300 3.17 10.06 -5.18
N ASP A 301 3.17 10.38 -6.47
CA ASP A 301 2.24 11.36 -7.02
C ASP A 301 0.87 10.76 -7.27
N CYS A 302 0.84 9.53 -7.80
CA CYS A 302 -0.38 8.80 -8.08
C CYS A 302 -0.21 7.32 -7.75
N VAL A 303 -1.24 6.72 -7.17
CA VAL A 303 -1.34 5.27 -6.97
C VAL A 303 -2.49 4.76 -7.81
N ILE A 304 -2.28 3.67 -8.56
CA ILE A 304 -3.34 2.94 -9.24
C ILE A 304 -3.35 1.48 -8.79
N THR A 305 -4.51 0.86 -8.85
CA THR A 305 -4.67 -0.54 -8.46
C THR A 305 -4.42 -1.51 -9.61
N SER A 306 -4.33 -2.81 -9.28
CA SER A 306 -4.13 -3.88 -10.26
C SER A 306 -5.28 -3.93 -11.28
N LYS A 307 -6.52 -3.67 -10.85
CA LYS A 307 -7.66 -3.51 -11.76
C LYS A 307 -7.51 -2.27 -12.66
N GLU A 308 -7.03 -1.16 -12.11
CA GLU A 308 -6.86 0.08 -12.87
C GLU A 308 -5.81 -0.03 -13.98
N ILE A 309 -4.89 -1.01 -13.96
CA ILE A 309 -4.02 -1.32 -15.10
C ILE A 309 -4.82 -1.77 -16.32
N LEU A 310 -5.84 -2.62 -16.12
CA LEU A 310 -6.71 -3.07 -17.20
C LEU A 310 -7.54 -1.91 -17.75
N MET A 311 -8.04 -1.05 -16.87
CA MET A 311 -8.77 0.17 -17.26
C MET A 311 -7.87 1.14 -18.03
N LEU A 312 -6.63 1.33 -17.56
CA LEU A 312 -5.63 2.18 -18.20
C LEU A 312 -5.32 1.72 -19.64
N ALA A 313 -5.10 0.41 -19.82
CA ALA A 313 -4.90 -0.18 -21.15
C ALA A 313 -6.14 0.01 -22.03
N ALA A 314 -7.33 -0.30 -21.51
CA ALA A 314 -8.60 -0.16 -22.24
C ALA A 314 -8.87 1.29 -22.69
N SER A 315 -8.61 2.28 -21.83
CA SER A 315 -8.75 3.70 -22.15
C SER A 315 -7.80 4.19 -23.26
N ARG A 316 -6.67 3.50 -23.47
CA ARG A 316 -5.77 3.72 -24.63
C ARG A 316 -6.12 2.83 -25.84
N GLY A 317 -7.23 2.08 -25.79
CA GLY A 317 -7.62 1.13 -26.84
C GLY A 317 -6.68 -0.09 -26.94
N LEU A 318 -5.95 -0.39 -25.87
CA LEU A 318 -4.99 -1.51 -25.81
C LEU A 318 -5.63 -2.72 -25.12
N ASN A 319 -5.39 -3.90 -25.67
CA ASN A 319 -5.70 -5.16 -24.99
C ASN A 319 -4.50 -5.61 -24.15
N PHE A 320 -4.55 -5.39 -22.83
CA PHE A 320 -3.48 -5.78 -21.91
C PHE A 320 -3.09 -7.26 -22.07
N PHE A 321 -4.07 -8.17 -22.23
CA PHE A 321 -3.83 -9.61 -22.34
C PHE A 321 -3.15 -10.02 -23.65
N GLY A 322 -3.09 -9.13 -24.64
CA GLY A 322 -2.38 -9.34 -25.90
C GLY A 322 -0.98 -8.73 -25.92
N LEU A 323 -0.54 -8.08 -24.83
CA LEU A 323 0.80 -7.50 -24.76
C LEU A 323 1.86 -8.61 -24.65
N PRO A 324 3.06 -8.41 -25.24
CA PRO A 324 4.14 -9.37 -25.12
C PRO A 324 4.56 -9.59 -23.67
N ALA A 325 4.83 -10.84 -23.30
CA ALA A 325 5.43 -11.20 -22.01
C ALA A 325 6.97 -11.24 -22.04
N SER A 326 7.58 -10.58 -23.04
CA SER A 326 9.02 -10.41 -23.18
C SER A 326 9.47 -9.07 -22.61
N ALA A 327 10.70 -9.00 -22.10
CA ALA A 327 11.28 -7.74 -21.64
C ALA A 327 11.31 -6.69 -22.80
N PRO A 328 11.15 -5.39 -22.49
CA PRO A 328 11.37 -4.32 -23.46
C PRO A 328 12.78 -4.36 -24.03
N SER A 329 12.93 -3.87 -25.27
CA SER A 329 14.19 -3.95 -26.01
C SER A 329 15.31 -3.08 -25.42
N GLN A 330 14.96 -2.02 -24.69
CA GLN A 330 15.89 -1.01 -24.16
C GLN A 330 15.36 -0.41 -22.86
N HIS A 331 16.23 -0.29 -21.86
CA HIS A 331 16.01 0.52 -20.67
C HIS A 331 17.20 1.46 -20.49
N PRO A 332 16.99 2.76 -20.25
CA PRO A 332 18.09 3.63 -19.84
C PRO A 332 18.66 3.14 -18.50
N GLN A 333 19.98 3.15 -18.35
CA GLN A 333 20.59 2.85 -17.06
C GLN A 333 20.20 3.94 -16.06
N PHE A 334 20.02 3.53 -14.80
CA PHE A 334 19.75 4.49 -13.73
C PHE A 334 21.04 5.30 -13.46
N PRO A 335 20.96 6.64 -13.25
CA PRO A 335 22.15 7.50 -13.24
C PRO A 335 23.22 7.15 -12.21
N ASP A 336 22.85 6.63 -11.03
CA ASP A 336 23.81 6.17 -10.03
C ASP A 336 23.96 4.64 -10.10
N PRO A 337 25.19 4.09 -10.29
CA PRO A 337 25.41 2.66 -10.42
C PRO A 337 25.00 1.83 -9.19
N SER A 338 25.24 2.32 -7.97
CA SER A 338 24.90 1.54 -6.76
C SER A 338 23.39 1.46 -6.56
N ILE A 339 22.67 2.55 -6.85
CA ILE A 339 21.21 2.56 -6.85
C ILE A 339 20.66 1.77 -8.05
N HIS A 340 21.32 1.79 -9.21
CA HIS A 340 20.97 0.96 -10.36
C HIS A 340 21.01 -0.53 -10.00
N ASP A 341 22.12 -0.99 -9.44
CA ASP A 341 22.31 -2.38 -9.04
C ASP A 341 21.32 -2.81 -7.95
N PHE A 342 20.92 -1.89 -7.08
CA PHE A 342 19.87 -2.12 -6.09
C PHE A 342 18.47 -2.23 -6.72
N LEU A 343 18.12 -1.36 -7.66
CA LEU A 343 16.79 -1.29 -8.28
C LEU A 343 16.56 -2.36 -9.36
N PHE A 344 17.62 -2.74 -10.08
CA PHE A 344 17.58 -3.60 -11.26
C PHE A 344 18.45 -4.85 -11.12
N ARG A 345 18.68 -5.31 -9.88
CA ARG A 345 19.52 -6.46 -9.58
C ARG A 345 19.17 -7.66 -10.48
N PRO A 346 20.14 -8.25 -11.19
CA PRO A 346 19.93 -9.50 -11.91
C PRO A 346 19.75 -10.63 -10.90
N GLY A 347 18.63 -11.34 -10.98
CA GLY A 347 18.30 -12.45 -10.10
C GLY A 347 16.93 -12.27 -9.45
N HIS A 348 16.10 -13.31 -9.57
CA HIS A 348 14.75 -13.28 -9.06
C HIS A 348 14.71 -13.64 -7.58
N ARG A 349 14.03 -12.80 -6.81
CA ARG A 349 13.77 -13.13 -5.42
C ARG A 349 12.61 -14.12 -5.34
N GLN A 350 12.92 -15.30 -4.81
CA GLN A 350 11.93 -16.30 -4.45
C GLN A 350 11.01 -15.77 -3.36
N GLN A 351 9.72 -15.93 -3.54
CA GLN A 351 8.74 -15.48 -2.56
C GLN A 351 8.46 -16.63 -1.60
N SER A 352 9.01 -16.58 -0.39
CA SER A 352 8.80 -17.64 0.58
C SER A 352 7.31 -17.80 0.93
N ARG A 353 6.76 -19.00 0.71
CA ARG A 353 5.39 -19.35 1.14
C ARG A 353 5.22 -19.22 2.65
N GLU A 354 6.29 -19.40 3.42
CA GLU A 354 6.29 -19.19 4.87
C GLU A 354 6.20 -17.71 5.27
N ALA A 355 6.76 -16.82 4.44
CA ALA A 355 6.62 -15.38 4.61
C ALA A 355 5.21 -14.88 4.27
N GLY A 356 4.48 -15.64 3.43
CA GLY A 356 3.14 -15.30 2.97
C GLY A 356 3.13 -14.11 2.01
N THR A 357 1.93 -13.60 1.76
CA THR A 357 1.69 -12.60 0.70
C THR A 357 1.69 -11.15 1.20
N SER A 358 1.99 -10.94 2.49
CA SER A 358 1.91 -9.66 3.20
C SER A 358 3.21 -8.85 3.19
N GLY A 359 4.26 -9.38 2.57
CA GLY A 359 5.56 -8.72 2.44
C GLY A 359 6.65 -9.21 3.40
N GLY A 360 6.33 -10.12 4.33
CA GLY A 360 7.33 -10.94 5.03
C GLY A 360 8.13 -10.28 6.17
N ASN A 361 7.67 -9.15 6.73
CA ASN A 361 8.39 -8.44 7.81
C ASN A 361 8.66 -9.34 9.01
N MET A 362 7.62 -9.97 9.55
CA MET A 362 7.77 -10.87 10.69
C MET A 362 8.66 -12.07 10.36
N HIS A 363 8.47 -12.69 9.19
CA HIS A 363 9.27 -13.83 8.76
C HIS A 363 10.76 -13.48 8.70
N PHE A 364 11.11 -12.36 8.09
CA PHE A 364 12.49 -11.89 8.00
C PHE A 364 13.10 -11.62 9.38
N ILE A 365 12.37 -11.00 10.30
CA ILE A 365 12.83 -10.76 11.68
C ILE A 365 13.16 -12.09 12.38
N LEU A 366 12.26 -13.08 12.27
CA LEU A 366 12.44 -14.40 12.88
C LEU A 366 13.66 -15.12 12.29
N ARG A 367 13.80 -15.10 10.96
CA ARG A 367 14.93 -15.74 10.25
C ARG A 367 16.25 -15.04 10.53
N ASN A 368 16.28 -13.71 10.61
CA ASN A 368 17.48 -12.96 10.98
C ASN A 368 17.89 -13.26 12.42
N LEU A 369 16.94 -13.34 13.35
CA LEU A 369 17.23 -13.74 14.73
C LEU A 369 17.76 -15.17 14.81
N GLN A 370 17.17 -16.09 14.04
CA GLN A 370 17.64 -17.47 13.96
C GLN A 370 19.06 -17.55 13.39
N ALA A 371 19.35 -16.79 12.34
CA ALA A 371 20.67 -16.75 11.70
C ALA A 371 21.76 -16.19 12.65
N LYS A 372 21.39 -15.24 13.53
CA LYS A 372 22.27 -14.73 14.60
C LYS A 372 22.44 -15.68 15.79
N ASN A 373 21.54 -16.64 15.96
CA ASN A 373 21.53 -17.59 17.09
C ASN A 373 21.52 -19.02 16.53
N VAL A 374 22.68 -19.47 16.04
CA VAL A 374 22.85 -20.81 15.47
C VAL A 374 22.37 -21.89 16.45
N GLY A 375 21.63 -22.89 15.94
CA GLY A 375 21.00 -23.94 16.75
C GLY A 375 19.60 -23.59 17.27
N SER A 376 19.15 -22.33 17.14
CA SER A 376 17.79 -21.95 17.52
C SER A 376 16.72 -22.44 16.53
N GLN A 377 15.50 -22.66 17.04
CA GLN A 377 14.35 -23.14 16.27
C GLN A 377 13.19 -22.14 16.32
N ILE A 378 12.49 -22.00 15.20
CA ILE A 378 11.25 -21.21 15.11
C ILE A 378 10.08 -22.15 15.34
N GLN A 379 9.41 -22.00 16.48
CA GLN A 379 8.17 -22.69 16.79
C GLN A 379 6.96 -21.83 16.37
N THR A 380 6.06 -22.43 15.60
CA THR A 380 4.78 -21.81 15.20
C THR A 380 3.64 -22.38 16.03
N VAL A 381 2.80 -21.53 16.59
CA VAL A 381 1.62 -21.90 17.37
C VAL A 381 0.39 -21.30 16.69
N PRO A 382 -0.50 -22.13 16.11
CA PRO A 382 -1.71 -21.64 15.47
C PRO A 382 -2.62 -20.98 16.51
N GLY A 383 -3.20 -19.84 16.14
CA GLY A 383 -4.15 -19.11 16.96
C GLY A 383 -5.59 -19.59 16.75
N ARG A 384 -6.54 -18.68 16.99
CA ARG A 384 -7.98 -18.98 16.92
C ARG A 384 -8.48 -19.30 15.50
N ASN A 385 -7.81 -18.75 14.49
CA ASN A 385 -8.10 -18.94 13.08
C ASN A 385 -6.79 -18.83 12.28
N ALA A 386 -6.84 -19.04 10.96
CA ALA A 386 -5.67 -19.01 10.09
C ALA A 386 -4.96 -17.64 10.08
N ASP A 387 -5.68 -16.56 10.35
CA ASP A 387 -5.18 -15.18 10.34
C ASP A 387 -4.55 -14.73 11.66
N VAL A 388 -4.56 -15.59 12.69
CA VAL A 388 -3.87 -15.37 13.97
C VAL A 388 -2.88 -16.49 14.21
N VAL A 389 -1.59 -16.16 14.29
CA VAL A 389 -0.52 -17.14 14.52
C VAL A 389 0.51 -16.53 15.45
N GLU A 390 1.01 -17.31 16.40
CA GLU A 390 2.10 -16.91 17.27
C GLU A 390 3.40 -17.63 16.89
N TYR A 391 4.52 -16.96 17.07
CA TYR A 391 5.85 -17.47 16.75
C TYR A 391 6.77 -17.29 17.94
N LYS A 392 7.62 -18.28 18.18
CA LYS A 392 8.65 -18.24 19.22
C LYS A 392 9.97 -18.68 18.62
N VAL A 393 11.03 -17.91 18.86
CA VAL A 393 12.40 -18.35 18.58
C VAL A 393 12.96 -18.91 19.87
N ILE A 394 13.34 -20.18 19.85
CA ILE A 394 13.81 -20.93 21.02
C ILE A 394 15.27 -21.29 20.81
N ALA A 395 16.14 -20.91 21.75
CA ALA A 395 17.56 -21.27 21.74
C ALA A 395 17.75 -22.79 21.90
N GLU A 396 18.93 -23.30 21.57
CA GLU A 396 19.28 -24.70 21.80
C GLU A 396 19.18 -25.10 23.29
N SER A 397 19.39 -24.14 24.20
CA SER A 397 19.20 -24.31 25.66
C SER A 397 17.74 -24.50 26.09
N GLY A 398 16.77 -24.28 25.20
CA GLY A 398 15.34 -24.28 25.50
C GLY A 398 14.78 -22.92 25.95
N GLU A 399 15.61 -21.88 26.05
CA GLU A 399 15.17 -20.52 26.40
C GLU A 399 14.43 -19.85 25.24
N VAL A 400 13.34 -19.13 25.53
CA VAL A 400 12.61 -18.35 24.52
C VAL A 400 13.31 -17.01 24.29
N LEU A 401 13.99 -16.88 23.16
CA LEU A 401 14.73 -15.68 22.77
C LEU A 401 13.80 -14.55 22.32
N PHE A 402 12.72 -14.89 21.63
CA PHE A 402 11.82 -13.89 21.04
C PHE A 402 10.43 -14.45 20.81
N LYS A 403 9.42 -13.59 20.93
CA LYS A 403 8.02 -13.90 20.65
C LYS A 403 7.46 -12.88 19.68
N ALA A 404 6.77 -13.36 18.66
CA ALA A 404 6.04 -12.53 17.71
C ALA A 404 4.66 -13.08 17.45
N ALA A 405 3.79 -12.27 16.86
CA ALA A 405 2.48 -12.71 16.44
C ALA A 405 2.03 -12.05 15.14
N ARG A 406 1.12 -12.72 14.45
CA ARG A 406 0.42 -12.26 13.26
C ARG A 406 -1.05 -12.06 13.59
N TYR A 407 -1.63 -10.94 13.16
CA TYR A 407 -3.06 -10.62 13.30
C TYR A 407 -3.56 -9.98 12.01
N TYR A 408 -4.20 -10.76 11.14
CA TYR A 408 -4.79 -10.28 9.90
C TYR A 408 -6.31 -10.16 10.01
N GLY A 409 -6.91 -9.20 9.31
CA GLY A 409 -8.34 -8.94 9.35
C GLY A 409 -8.79 -8.10 10.55
N PHE A 410 -9.70 -7.14 10.32
CA PHE A 410 -10.13 -6.19 11.36
C PHE A 410 -10.74 -6.83 12.61
N ARG A 411 -11.43 -7.97 12.47
CA ARG A 411 -11.97 -8.72 13.60
C ARG A 411 -10.87 -9.14 14.58
N ASN A 412 -9.73 -9.60 14.06
CA ASN A 412 -8.57 -9.99 14.86
C ASN A 412 -7.81 -8.75 15.39
N ILE A 413 -7.69 -7.69 14.58
CA ILE A 413 -7.10 -6.40 14.99
C ILE A 413 -7.85 -5.79 16.18
N GLN A 414 -9.18 -5.78 16.17
CA GLN A 414 -9.98 -5.27 17.28
C GLN A 414 -9.67 -6.01 18.59
N ASN A 415 -9.44 -7.33 18.54
CA ASN A 415 -9.03 -8.11 19.69
C ASN A 415 -7.61 -7.75 20.17
N LEU A 416 -6.66 -7.54 19.25
CA LEU A 416 -5.31 -7.09 19.55
C LEU A 416 -5.32 -5.74 20.29
N VAL A 417 -6.01 -4.75 19.73
CA VAL A 417 -6.01 -3.38 20.24
C VAL A 417 -6.71 -3.25 21.59
N ARG A 418 -7.71 -4.11 21.87
CA ARG A 418 -8.32 -4.24 23.21
C ARG A 418 -7.33 -4.71 24.27
N LYS A 419 -6.38 -5.58 23.91
CA LYS A 419 -5.34 -6.08 24.83
C LYS A 419 -4.26 -5.03 25.10
N LEU A 420 -3.96 -4.17 24.13
CA LEU A 420 -3.00 -3.06 24.27
C LEU A 420 -3.55 -1.85 25.04
N LYS A 421 -4.85 -1.83 25.35
CA LYS A 421 -5.47 -0.70 26.02
C LYS A 421 -4.90 -0.51 27.43
N PRO A 422 -4.40 0.69 27.79
CA PRO A 422 -3.92 0.95 29.14
C PRO A 422 -5.01 0.65 30.19
N ALA A 423 -4.60 0.07 31.32
CA ALA A 423 -5.53 -0.23 32.41
C ALA A 423 -6.18 1.08 32.91
N LYS A 424 -7.51 1.13 32.93
CA LYS A 424 -8.22 2.30 33.46
C LYS A 424 -7.94 2.42 34.96
N ALA A 425 -7.48 3.59 35.39
CA ALA A 425 -7.48 3.95 36.81
C ALA A 425 -8.94 3.91 37.31
N SER A 426 -9.24 2.98 38.22
CA SER A 426 -10.57 2.81 38.81
C SER A 426 -10.95 4.09 39.56
N ARG A 427 -11.77 4.95 38.95
CA ARG A 427 -12.45 6.05 39.65
C ARG A 427 -13.85 5.59 40.01
N MET A 428 -14.10 5.30 41.29
CA MET A 428 -15.47 5.15 41.77
C MET A 428 -16.16 6.53 41.75
N PRO A 429 -17.39 6.65 41.22
CA PRO A 429 -18.16 7.88 41.34
C PRO A 429 -18.43 8.18 42.81
N GLY A 430 -17.96 9.33 43.30
CA GLY A 430 -18.23 9.81 44.68
C GLY A 430 -17.25 9.38 45.77
N GLY A 431 -16.22 8.58 45.48
CA GLY A 431 -15.19 8.22 46.47
C GLY A 431 -14.07 9.26 46.53
N LYS A 432 -13.85 9.92 47.68
CA LYS A 432 -12.59 10.66 47.93
C LYS A 432 -11.41 9.69 47.80
N PRO A 433 -10.24 10.14 47.30
CA PRO A 433 -9.06 9.28 47.18
C PRO A 433 -8.56 8.94 48.59
N PHE A 434 -8.99 7.79 49.10
CA PHE A 434 -8.56 7.31 50.40
C PHE A 434 -7.41 6.32 50.22
N GLY A 435 -6.23 6.72 50.70
CA GLY A 435 -5.12 5.82 50.96
C GLY A 435 -4.30 5.44 49.72
N SER A 436 -3.01 5.75 49.79
CA SER A 436 -1.93 5.17 49.00
C SER A 436 -1.79 3.66 49.27
N ALA A 437 -2.81 2.88 48.98
CA ALA A 437 -2.66 1.44 48.83
C ALA A 437 -1.92 1.21 47.51
N LYS A 438 -0.59 1.05 47.60
CA LYS A 438 0.19 0.33 46.60
C LYS A 438 -0.51 -1.02 46.42
N ARG A 439 -1.40 -1.12 45.44
CA ARG A 439 -1.76 -2.43 44.87
C ARG A 439 -0.42 -3.08 44.48
N PRO A 440 -0.23 -4.39 44.73
CA PRO A 440 0.88 -5.08 44.10
C PRO A 440 0.80 -4.74 42.62
N ALA A 441 1.94 -4.41 42.01
CA ALA A 441 2.04 -4.21 40.58
C ALA A 441 1.63 -5.52 39.89
N GLY A 442 0.32 -5.75 39.77
CA GLY A 442 -0.23 -6.76 38.89
C GLY A 442 0.30 -6.38 37.53
N LYS A 443 1.18 -7.22 36.99
CA LYS A 443 1.67 -7.16 35.61
C LYS A 443 0.54 -6.59 34.77
N ALA A 444 0.76 -5.43 34.15
CA ALA A 444 -0.12 -5.00 33.09
C ALA A 444 -0.34 -6.21 32.19
N ASN A 445 -1.58 -6.46 31.76
CA ASN A 445 -1.90 -7.49 30.75
C ASN A 445 -1.29 -7.10 29.38
N GLY A 446 -0.03 -6.66 29.36
CA GLY A 446 0.75 -6.40 28.18
C GLY A 446 0.95 -7.70 27.44
N LEU A 447 0.78 -7.62 26.13
CA LEU A 447 1.15 -8.70 25.23
C LEU A 447 2.65 -8.91 25.34
N ASP A 448 3.05 -10.12 25.71
CA ASP A 448 4.45 -10.54 25.81
C ASP A 448 4.99 -10.91 24.41
N TYR A 449 5.00 -9.93 23.51
CA TYR A 449 5.60 -10.04 22.17
C TYR A 449 6.64 -8.92 21.98
N GLY A 450 7.69 -9.22 21.22
CA GLY A 450 8.61 -8.20 20.73
C GLY A 450 8.09 -7.50 19.47
N TYR A 451 7.38 -8.24 18.61
CA TYR A 451 6.83 -7.74 17.35
C TYR A 451 5.46 -8.35 17.04
N VAL A 452 4.57 -7.56 16.42
CA VAL A 452 3.30 -8.05 15.90
C VAL A 452 3.06 -7.54 14.48
N GLU A 453 2.86 -8.46 13.55
CA GLU A 453 2.46 -8.13 12.19
C GLU A 453 0.95 -8.01 12.07
N VAL A 454 0.49 -6.89 11.53
CA VAL A 454 -0.91 -6.48 11.48
C VAL A 454 -1.27 -6.09 10.05
N MET A 455 -2.27 -6.76 9.47
CA MET A 455 -2.77 -6.48 8.12
C MET A 455 -4.29 -6.36 8.14
N ALA A 456 -4.83 -5.34 7.47
CA ALA A 456 -6.27 -5.10 7.43
C ALA A 456 -7.04 -6.19 6.67
N CYS A 457 -6.45 -6.73 5.60
CA CYS A 457 -7.04 -7.80 4.80
C CYS A 457 -6.73 -9.18 5.38
N PRO A 458 -7.72 -10.09 5.49
CA PRO A 458 -7.47 -11.50 5.76
C PRO A 458 -6.68 -12.12 4.60
N GLY A 459 -5.77 -13.05 4.91
CA GLY A 459 -4.91 -13.68 3.90
C GLY A 459 -3.80 -12.80 3.33
N GLY A 460 -3.68 -11.52 3.72
CA GLY A 460 -2.59 -10.63 3.30
C GLY A 460 -2.91 -9.79 2.06
N CYS A 461 -1.88 -9.26 1.41
CA CYS A 461 -2.01 -8.21 0.40
C CYS A 461 -2.51 -8.73 -0.97
N THR A 462 -2.40 -10.03 -1.25
CA THR A 462 -2.98 -10.63 -2.46
C THR A 462 -4.51 -10.61 -2.48
N ASN A 463 -5.14 -10.43 -1.32
CA ASN A 463 -6.58 -10.21 -1.15
C ASN A 463 -6.93 -8.72 -0.95
N GLY A 464 -6.05 -7.80 -1.36
CA GLY A 464 -6.28 -6.36 -1.26
C GLY A 464 -7.57 -5.91 -1.96
N GLY A 465 -8.15 -4.80 -1.49
CA GLY A 465 -9.37 -4.24 -2.08
C GLY A 465 -9.22 -3.83 -3.55
N GLY A 466 -8.01 -3.42 -3.96
CA GLY A 466 -7.69 -2.99 -5.32
C GLY A 466 -7.37 -4.13 -6.30
N GLN A 467 -7.33 -5.38 -5.83
CA GLN A 467 -7.10 -6.55 -6.68
C GLN A 467 -8.29 -6.81 -7.61
N ILE A 468 -8.03 -7.46 -8.73
CA ILE A 468 -9.09 -7.90 -9.64
C ILE A 468 -9.93 -8.97 -8.91
N LYS A 469 -11.25 -8.82 -8.93
CA LYS A 469 -12.19 -9.73 -8.27
C LYS A 469 -12.76 -10.73 -9.26
N VAL A 470 -13.20 -11.88 -8.77
CA VAL A 470 -13.75 -12.97 -9.60
C VAL A 470 -15.05 -12.56 -10.32
N ASP A 471 -15.81 -11.63 -9.74
CA ASP A 471 -17.05 -11.09 -10.30
C ASP A 471 -16.81 -9.86 -11.20
N ASP A 472 -15.54 -9.49 -11.42
CA ASP A 472 -15.22 -8.46 -12.40
C ASP A 472 -15.60 -8.93 -13.81
N PRO A 473 -16.28 -8.10 -14.62
CA PRO A 473 -16.71 -8.47 -15.97
C PRO A 473 -15.58 -9.04 -16.85
N VAL A 474 -14.35 -8.55 -16.67
CA VAL A 474 -13.19 -9.06 -17.42
C VAL A 474 -12.90 -10.52 -17.05
N ILE A 475 -12.98 -10.87 -15.77
CA ILE A 475 -12.75 -12.25 -15.29
C ILE A 475 -13.93 -13.14 -15.65
N VAL A 476 -15.16 -12.68 -15.41
CA VAL A 476 -16.38 -13.41 -15.76
C VAL A 476 -16.39 -13.79 -17.24
N GLY A 477 -16.08 -12.84 -18.12
CA GLY A 477 -16.01 -13.08 -19.56
C GLY A 477 -14.88 -14.05 -19.97
N ARG A 478 -13.69 -13.90 -19.39
CA ARG A 478 -12.53 -14.76 -19.70
C ARG A 478 -12.68 -16.19 -19.18
N LYS A 479 -13.31 -16.37 -18.01
CA LYS A 479 -13.56 -17.69 -17.41
C LYS A 479 -14.87 -18.34 -17.84
N GLY A 480 -15.71 -17.64 -18.60
CA GLY A 480 -17.01 -18.15 -19.04
C GLY A 480 -17.96 -18.41 -17.87
N LEU A 481 -17.89 -17.60 -16.79
CA LEU A 481 -18.75 -17.77 -15.63
C LEU A 481 -20.18 -17.31 -15.98
N VAL A 482 -21.14 -18.21 -15.90
CA VAL A 482 -22.55 -17.95 -16.26
C VAL A 482 -23.37 -17.46 -15.06
N VAL A 483 -22.91 -17.73 -13.85
CA VAL A 483 -23.58 -17.39 -12.59
C VAL A 483 -22.72 -16.42 -11.78
N LYS A 484 -23.36 -15.54 -11.00
CA LYS A 484 -22.65 -14.64 -10.08
C LYS A 484 -21.78 -15.48 -9.13
N PRO A 485 -20.46 -15.23 -9.06
CA PRO A 485 -19.55 -16.00 -8.20
C PRO A 485 -19.98 -15.96 -6.74
N GLY A 486 -19.98 -17.13 -6.09
CA GLY A 486 -20.21 -17.27 -4.67
C GLY A 486 -18.92 -17.24 -3.86
N PRO A 487 -19.01 -17.52 -2.54
CA PRO A 487 -17.85 -17.54 -1.65
C PRO A 487 -16.79 -18.61 -2.01
N LEU A 488 -17.21 -19.72 -2.63
CA LEU A 488 -16.29 -20.78 -3.06
C LEU A 488 -15.43 -20.31 -4.24
N GLU A 489 -16.06 -19.72 -5.26
CA GLU A 489 -15.40 -19.17 -6.43
C GLU A 489 -14.46 -18.02 -6.04
N GLN A 490 -14.84 -17.19 -5.06
CA GLN A 490 -13.95 -16.16 -4.51
C GLN A 490 -12.70 -16.76 -3.85
N LYS A 491 -12.86 -17.86 -3.12
CA LYS A 491 -11.74 -18.55 -2.45
C LYS A 491 -10.82 -19.24 -3.46
N GLU A 492 -11.38 -19.87 -4.49
CA GLU A 492 -10.61 -20.47 -5.58
C GLU A 492 -9.85 -19.40 -6.37
N TRP A 493 -10.49 -18.28 -6.66
CA TRP A 493 -9.84 -17.14 -7.28
C TRP A 493 -8.69 -16.59 -6.44
N GLN A 494 -8.90 -16.43 -5.13
CA GLN A 494 -7.83 -16.00 -4.24
C GLN A 494 -6.65 -16.98 -4.25
N LYS A 495 -6.93 -18.29 -4.28
CA LYS A 495 -5.88 -19.32 -4.40
C LYS A 495 -5.12 -19.19 -5.71
N GLU A 496 -5.77 -18.93 -6.83
CA GLU A 496 -5.09 -18.71 -8.12
C GLU A 496 -4.18 -17.47 -8.08
N VAL A 497 -4.62 -16.37 -7.46
CA VAL A 497 -3.80 -15.18 -7.26
C VAL A 497 -2.59 -15.49 -6.37
N ASP A 498 -2.78 -16.26 -5.30
CA ASP A 498 -1.68 -16.69 -4.43
C ASP A 498 -0.70 -17.62 -5.15
N GLU A 499 -1.17 -18.59 -5.94
CA GLU A 499 -0.30 -19.45 -6.74
C GLU A 499 0.46 -18.64 -7.80
N ALA A 500 -0.18 -17.66 -8.43
CA ALA A 500 0.51 -16.74 -9.32
C ALA A 500 1.60 -15.95 -8.57
N TYR A 501 1.33 -15.48 -7.35
CA TYR A 501 2.31 -14.77 -6.53
C TYR A 501 3.57 -15.60 -6.22
N PHE A 502 3.42 -16.92 -6.08
CA PHE A 502 4.52 -17.87 -5.88
C PHE A 502 5.03 -18.52 -7.18
N SER A 503 4.50 -18.14 -8.35
CA SER A 503 4.91 -18.73 -9.64
C SER A 503 6.28 -18.26 -10.15
N GLY A 504 6.86 -17.24 -9.50
CA GLY A 504 8.22 -16.76 -9.78
C GLY A 504 9.33 -17.63 -9.18
N ASP A 505 9.00 -18.79 -8.59
CA ASP A 505 9.91 -19.68 -7.87
C ASP A 505 10.76 -20.59 -8.79
N GLU A 506 10.81 -20.36 -10.11
CA GLU A 506 11.70 -21.11 -11.00
C GLU A 506 13.18 -20.77 -10.66
N PRO A 507 14.03 -21.79 -10.38
CA PRO A 507 15.39 -21.59 -9.90
C PRO A 507 16.32 -21.18 -11.06
N ASP A 508 16.33 -19.89 -11.41
CA ASP A 508 17.40 -19.35 -12.24
C ASP A 508 18.62 -19.07 -11.37
N SER A 509 19.54 -20.04 -11.37
CA SER A 509 20.92 -19.98 -10.88
C SER A 509 21.09 -19.55 -9.43
N GLU A 510 21.62 -20.43 -8.58
CA GLU A 510 22.21 -20.04 -7.31
C GLU A 510 23.23 -18.93 -7.58
N VAL A 511 22.87 -17.67 -7.26
CA VAL A 511 23.86 -16.60 -7.19
C VAL A 511 24.72 -16.95 -5.99
N GLN A 512 25.86 -17.61 -6.25
CA GLN A 512 26.93 -17.78 -5.28
C GLN A 512 27.45 -16.38 -4.93
N ASP A 513 26.88 -15.80 -3.88
CA ASP A 513 27.48 -14.68 -3.19
C ASP A 513 28.68 -15.24 -2.40
N ASP A 514 29.87 -15.15 -3.01
CA ASP A 514 31.16 -15.62 -2.46
C ASP A 514 31.66 -14.73 -1.30
N SER A 515 30.76 -13.97 -0.67
CA SER A 515 31.03 -13.13 0.48
C SER A 515 30.73 -13.87 1.78
N SER A 516 31.57 -13.67 2.80
CA SER A 516 31.38 -14.19 4.16
C SER A 516 30.19 -13.57 4.90
N ASP A 517 29.30 -12.87 4.18
CA ASP A 517 28.22 -12.07 4.77
C ASP A 517 27.00 -12.93 5.08
N LEU A 518 26.33 -12.61 6.18
CA LEU A 518 25.12 -13.29 6.63
C LEU A 518 23.97 -13.05 5.64
N VAL A 519 23.66 -14.02 4.78
CA VAL A 519 22.47 -13.97 3.91
C VAL A 519 21.26 -14.55 4.62
N VAL A 520 20.18 -13.77 4.71
CA VAL A 520 18.91 -14.16 5.33
C VAL A 520 17.82 -14.12 4.27
N ASP A 521 17.27 -15.29 3.92
CA ASP A 521 16.18 -15.39 2.91
C ASP A 521 16.55 -14.75 1.56
N GLY A 522 17.79 -14.98 1.10
CA GLY A 522 18.34 -14.40 -0.14
C GLY A 522 18.71 -12.91 -0.04
N ILE A 523 18.52 -12.26 1.11
CA ILE A 523 18.87 -10.85 1.32
C ILE A 523 20.17 -10.77 2.11
N SER A 524 21.14 -10.01 1.62
CA SER A 524 22.33 -9.60 2.37
C SER A 524 22.03 -8.31 3.16
N PRO A 525 21.87 -8.34 4.50
CA PRO A 525 21.58 -7.16 5.29
C PRO A 525 22.74 -6.15 5.27
N SER A 526 23.99 -6.61 5.12
CA SER A 526 25.17 -5.74 4.96
C SER A 526 25.07 -4.94 3.66
N HIS A 527 24.78 -5.60 2.53
CA HIS A 527 24.58 -4.94 1.25
C HIS A 527 23.47 -3.88 1.35
N ILE A 528 22.31 -4.22 1.91
CA ILE A 528 21.20 -3.29 2.07
C ILE A 528 21.60 -2.08 2.92
N ARG A 529 22.31 -2.28 4.04
CA ARG A 529 22.82 -1.15 4.85
C ARG A 529 23.82 -0.29 4.09
N ASN A 530 24.67 -0.87 3.25
CA ASN A 530 25.60 -0.13 2.41
C ASN A 530 24.86 0.73 1.37
N VAL A 531 23.84 0.18 0.71
CA VAL A 531 22.99 0.93 -0.23
C VAL A 531 22.27 2.08 0.48
N LEU A 532 21.67 1.83 1.66
CA LEU A 532 20.99 2.88 2.43
C LEU A 532 21.95 3.99 2.90
N THR A 533 23.19 3.62 3.25
CA THR A 533 24.24 4.58 3.61
C THR A 533 24.68 5.39 2.39
N HIS A 534 24.92 4.73 1.25
CA HIS A 534 25.25 5.39 -0.01
C HIS A 534 24.14 6.36 -0.44
N TRP A 535 22.88 5.95 -0.36
CA TRP A 535 21.72 6.79 -0.64
C TRP A 535 21.69 8.05 0.24
N SER A 536 21.96 7.91 1.54
CA SER A 536 22.10 9.04 2.46
C SER A 536 23.26 9.96 2.08
N THR A 537 24.40 9.41 1.66
CA THR A 537 25.58 10.16 1.22
C THR A 537 25.33 10.95 -0.06
N ILE A 538 24.81 10.32 -1.12
CA ILE A 538 24.62 11.00 -2.43
C ILE A 538 23.54 12.08 -2.37
N THR A 539 22.57 11.94 -1.48
CA THR A 539 21.51 12.94 -1.31
C THR A 539 21.87 14.03 -0.30
N GLY A 540 22.84 13.77 0.58
CA GLY A 540 23.16 14.64 1.73
C GLY A 540 22.07 14.66 2.80
N ILE A 541 21.11 13.73 2.78
CA ILE A 541 19.97 13.68 3.71
C ILE A 541 20.18 12.52 4.67
N LYS A 542 19.97 12.75 5.97
CA LYS A 542 20.08 11.71 7.00
C LYS A 542 19.07 10.59 6.75
N LEU A 543 19.52 9.34 6.90
CA LEU A 543 18.69 8.14 6.73
C LEU A 543 17.41 8.16 7.58
N GLU A 544 17.45 8.72 8.78
CA GLU A 544 16.26 8.88 9.65
C GLU A 544 15.11 9.61 8.95
N ARG A 545 15.40 10.62 8.12
CA ARG A 545 14.39 11.39 7.37
C ARG A 545 13.98 10.71 6.07
N LEU A 546 14.88 9.91 5.50
CA LEU A 546 14.65 9.19 4.26
C LEU A 546 13.76 7.97 4.49
N ALA A 547 14.07 7.17 5.50
CA ALA A 547 13.53 5.82 5.67
C ALA A 547 12.43 5.68 6.74
N TYR A 548 12.28 6.67 7.63
CA TYR A 548 11.31 6.61 8.72
C TYR A 548 10.25 7.71 8.58
N THR A 549 9.11 7.47 9.22
CA THR A 549 7.94 8.34 9.24
C THR A 549 7.42 8.55 10.66
N SER A 550 6.31 9.26 10.78
CA SER A 550 5.61 9.56 12.02
C SER A 550 4.10 9.34 11.85
N TYR A 551 3.38 9.27 12.96
CA TYR A 551 1.93 9.09 12.98
C TYR A 551 1.29 10.18 13.82
N ARG A 552 0.02 10.46 13.56
CA ARG A 552 -0.72 11.50 14.28
C ARG A 552 -2.06 11.01 14.78
N GLU A 553 -2.44 11.48 15.97
CA GLU A 553 -3.81 11.32 16.43
C GLU A 553 -4.76 12.15 15.56
N VAL A 554 -5.76 11.51 14.98
CA VAL A 554 -6.80 12.18 14.20
C VAL A 554 -8.02 12.34 15.09
N VAL A 555 -8.21 13.54 15.63
CA VAL A 555 -9.41 13.88 16.40
C VAL A 555 -10.55 14.18 15.43
N SER A 556 -11.53 13.28 15.33
CA SER A 556 -12.72 13.57 14.53
C SER A 556 -13.58 14.65 15.21
N ASP A 557 -13.91 15.70 14.46
CA ASP A 557 -14.86 16.74 14.90
C ASP A 557 -16.29 16.48 14.41
N VAL A 558 -16.54 15.33 13.79
CA VAL A 558 -17.89 14.90 13.36
C VAL A 558 -18.78 14.75 14.60
N GLY A 559 -19.83 15.56 14.68
CA GLY A 559 -20.78 15.59 15.80
C GLY A 559 -20.43 16.54 16.95
N LYS A 560 -19.36 17.34 16.85
CA LYS A 560 -19.16 18.48 17.75
C LYS A 560 -19.74 19.73 17.09
N GLU A 561 -20.70 20.39 17.75
CA GLU A 561 -21.22 21.67 17.29
C GLU A 561 -20.08 22.70 17.27
N LYS A 562 -19.58 23.05 16.07
CA LYS A 562 -18.76 24.24 15.86
C LYS A 562 -19.18 24.99 14.60
N LYS A 563 -19.29 26.30 14.79
CA LYS A 563 -19.69 27.39 13.87
C LYS A 563 -18.72 27.57 12.69
N MET A 564 -18.50 26.56 11.86
CA MET A 564 -17.76 26.75 10.60
C MET A 564 -18.74 26.66 9.44
N THR A 565 -18.71 27.67 8.58
CA THR A 565 -19.57 27.71 7.39
C THR A 565 -19.05 26.74 6.33
N ASP A 566 -19.94 26.16 5.52
CA ASP A 566 -19.54 25.18 4.50
C ASP A 566 -18.54 25.78 3.49
N THR A 567 -18.58 27.10 3.27
CA THR A 567 -17.59 27.84 2.47
C THR A 567 -16.17 27.74 3.04
N GLU A 568 -16.00 27.81 4.37
CA GLU A 568 -14.68 27.67 5.02
C GLU A 568 -14.15 26.23 4.95
N ARG A 569 -15.05 25.23 4.95
CA ARG A 569 -14.67 23.83 4.71
C ARG A 569 -14.18 23.61 3.28
N VAL A 570 -14.89 24.17 2.30
CA VAL A 570 -14.50 24.09 0.87
C VAL A 570 -13.16 24.81 0.63
N VAL A 571 -12.93 25.96 1.24
CA VAL A 571 -11.64 26.68 1.14
C VAL A 571 -10.49 25.92 1.83
N GLN A 572 -10.73 25.24 2.96
CA GLN A 572 -9.72 24.35 3.55
C GLN A 572 -9.42 23.12 2.68
N LEU A 573 -10.44 22.55 2.02
CA LEU A 573 -10.28 21.46 1.06
C LEU A 573 -9.52 21.93 -0.19
N ALA A 574 -9.88 23.08 -0.76
CA ALA A 574 -9.17 23.72 -1.88
C ALA A 574 -7.72 24.04 -1.52
N GLY A 575 -7.45 24.49 -0.29
CA GLY A 575 -6.08 24.66 0.20
C GLY A 575 -5.33 23.33 0.27
N LYS A 576 -5.93 22.27 0.82
CA LYS A 576 -5.29 20.93 0.95
C LYS A 576 -5.00 20.25 -0.39
N ILE A 577 -5.62 20.71 -1.48
CA ILE A 577 -5.38 20.28 -2.86
C ILE A 577 -4.10 20.94 -3.45
N GLY A 578 -3.47 21.89 -2.76
CA GLY A 578 -2.30 22.63 -3.23
C GLY A 578 -1.00 21.83 -3.24
N GLY A 579 -0.78 21.11 -4.34
CA GLY A 579 0.49 20.55 -4.80
C GLY A 579 0.40 20.29 -6.30
N GLY A 580 0.51 21.37 -7.09
CA GLY A 580 0.45 21.32 -8.56
C GLY A 580 -0.95 21.43 -9.15
N TRP A 581 -1.57 22.60 -9.03
CA TRP A 581 -2.41 23.23 -10.05
C TRP A 581 -1.91 24.66 -10.24
#